data_AF-A0A4V1ZKY5-F1
#
_entry.id   AF-A0A4V1ZKY5-F1
#
_cell.length_a   1.000
_cell.length_b   1.000
_cell.length_c   1.000
_cell.angle_alpha   90.00
_cell.angle_beta   90.00
_cell.angle_gamma   90.00
#
_symmetry.space_group_name_H-M   'P 1'
#
loop_
_entity.id
_entity.type
_entity.pdbx_description
1 polymer ?
#
loop_
_entity_poly.entity_id
_entity_poly.type
_entity_poly.pdbx_seq_one_letter_code
_entity_poly.pdbx_strand_id
1 'polypeptide(L)'
;MNSFKFGDRVEIGGRTMLAPGFSLVGLTGMVFPSAPNAPAGTVSVAIDWLAFDYTPENGYAEGSLPPVVNVPSEHLVLIEENPTGPGIQVSRVFTTYAAPTMSQLNRDTGIHTLEQLGEKIANLQALREDLGKTGPFDIAIGPKARLQYGAAGGADRFLEEVRGLADVGVTWAMVEPPHP
;
A
#
# COMPACT_ATOMS: atom_id res chain seq x y z
N MET A 1 15.81 -24.48 -2.03
CA MET A 1 14.38 -24.10 -1.99
C MET A 1 14.27 -22.75 -2.66
N ASN A 2 13.49 -22.63 -3.72
CA ASN A 2 13.27 -21.33 -4.37
C ASN A 2 12.46 -20.46 -3.40
N SER A 3 13.05 -19.37 -2.91
CA SER A 3 12.33 -18.40 -2.10
C SER A 3 11.60 -17.43 -3.03
N PHE A 4 10.28 -17.53 -3.09
CA PHE A 4 9.45 -16.55 -3.78
C PHE A 4 9.53 -15.19 -3.08
N LYS A 5 9.53 -14.11 -3.86
CA LYS A 5 9.60 -12.72 -3.40
C LYS A 5 8.31 -12.00 -3.71
N PHE A 6 8.01 -10.97 -2.93
CA PHE A 6 6.88 -10.08 -3.20
C PHE A 6 6.96 -9.51 -4.63
N GLY A 7 5.84 -9.65 -5.36
CA GLY A 7 5.71 -9.21 -6.75
C GLY A 7 6.10 -10.27 -7.79
N ASP A 8 6.70 -11.39 -7.41
CA ASP A 8 6.97 -12.49 -8.36
C ASP A 8 5.67 -12.98 -8.99
N ARG A 9 5.70 -13.31 -10.28
CA ARG A 9 4.59 -13.96 -10.98
C ARG A 9 4.75 -15.47 -10.86
N VAL A 10 3.70 -16.13 -10.41
CA VAL A 10 3.70 -17.57 -10.16
C VAL A 10 2.51 -18.25 -10.82
N GLU A 11 2.71 -19.52 -11.18
CA GLU A 11 1.66 -20.46 -11.55
C GLU A 11 1.41 -21.39 -10.37
N ILE A 12 0.14 -21.67 -10.08
CA ILE A 12 -0.25 -22.63 -9.06
C ILE A 12 -0.35 -24.00 -9.72
N GLY A 13 0.55 -24.90 -9.37
CA GLY A 13 0.50 -26.32 -9.70
C GLY A 13 -0.08 -27.20 -8.58
N GLY A 14 0.15 -28.51 -8.70
CA GLY A 14 -0.16 -29.50 -7.67
C GLY A 14 -1.65 -29.84 -7.53
N ARG A 15 -2.09 -30.19 -6.31
CA ARG A 15 -3.51 -30.42 -5.95
C ARG A 15 -4.05 -29.31 -5.05
N THR A 16 -3.78 -28.06 -5.41
CA THR A 16 -4.24 -26.91 -4.62
C THR A 16 -5.72 -26.66 -4.88
N MET A 17 -6.54 -26.74 -3.83
CA MET A 17 -7.97 -26.41 -3.89
C MET A 17 -8.31 -25.34 -2.86
N LEU A 18 -9.13 -24.37 -3.25
CA LEU A 18 -9.66 -23.35 -2.33
C LEU A 18 -10.84 -23.90 -1.53
N ALA A 19 -11.68 -24.68 -2.19
CA ALA A 19 -12.85 -25.35 -1.64
C ALA A 19 -13.13 -26.63 -2.45
N PRO A 20 -13.95 -27.57 -1.96
CA PRO A 20 -14.37 -28.73 -2.76
C PRO A 20 -14.96 -28.28 -4.10
N GLY A 21 -14.39 -28.80 -5.20
CA GLY A 21 -14.79 -28.43 -6.57
C GLY A 21 -14.15 -27.15 -7.12
N PHE A 22 -13.33 -26.46 -6.33
CA PHE A 22 -12.63 -25.23 -6.75
C PHE A 22 -11.11 -25.44 -6.78
N SER A 23 -10.63 -25.90 -7.93
CA SER A 23 -9.20 -26.09 -8.20
C SER A 23 -8.53 -24.75 -8.49
N LEU A 24 -7.34 -24.55 -7.92
CA LEU A 24 -6.47 -23.42 -8.25
C LEU A 24 -5.36 -23.80 -9.24
N VAL A 25 -5.36 -25.03 -9.73
CA VAL A 25 -4.31 -25.55 -10.61
C VAL A 25 -4.36 -24.88 -11.99
N GLY A 26 -3.21 -24.42 -12.47
CA GLY A 26 -3.05 -23.68 -13.72
C GLY A 26 -3.38 -22.18 -13.60
N LEU A 27 -3.80 -21.71 -12.42
CA LEU A 27 -4.04 -20.29 -12.20
C LEU A 27 -2.72 -19.55 -12.03
N THR A 28 -2.63 -18.36 -12.60
CA THR A 28 -1.51 -17.44 -12.39
C THR A 28 -1.85 -16.40 -11.34
N GLY A 29 -0.83 -15.85 -10.71
CA GLY A 29 -1.01 -14.76 -9.76
C GLY A 29 0.30 -14.09 -9.41
N MET A 30 0.21 -13.12 -8.51
CA MET A 30 1.35 -12.38 -7.98
C MET A 30 1.55 -12.74 -6.51
N VAL A 31 2.80 -12.96 -6.11
CA VAL A 31 3.16 -13.14 -4.71
C VAL A 31 2.88 -11.85 -3.94
N PHE A 32 2.05 -11.95 -2.92
CA PHE A 32 1.57 -10.86 -2.09
C PHE A 32 2.21 -10.92 -0.69
N PRO A 33 2.26 -9.82 0.10
CA PRO A 33 2.80 -9.89 1.44
C PRO A 33 1.97 -10.86 2.27
N SER A 34 2.64 -11.84 2.90
CA SER A 34 1.95 -12.86 3.68
C SER A 34 1.17 -12.23 4.82
N ALA A 35 -0.08 -12.66 5.00
CA ALA A 35 -0.86 -12.28 6.17
C ALA A 35 -0.15 -12.76 7.46
N PRO A 36 -0.24 -12.02 8.59
CA PRO A 36 0.44 -12.41 9.83
C PRO A 36 0.08 -13.81 10.37
N ASN A 37 -1.05 -14.35 9.93
CA ASN A 37 -1.59 -15.66 10.29
C ASN A 37 -1.50 -16.71 9.17
N ALA A 38 -0.71 -16.45 8.11
CA ALA A 38 -0.52 -17.42 7.04
C ALA A 38 0.10 -18.73 7.59
N PRO A 39 -0.40 -19.91 7.20
CA PRO A 39 0.18 -21.18 7.63
C PRO A 39 1.67 -21.29 7.24
N ALA A 40 2.45 -21.95 8.09
CA ALA A 40 3.87 -22.18 7.81
C ALA A 40 4.06 -22.95 6.49
N GLY A 41 5.05 -22.54 5.69
CA GLY A 41 5.34 -23.15 4.38
C GLY A 41 4.43 -22.68 3.24
N THR A 42 3.51 -21.74 3.49
CA THR A 42 2.66 -21.15 2.46
C THR A 42 3.11 -19.76 2.03
N VAL A 43 2.76 -19.40 0.80
CA VAL A 43 2.97 -18.09 0.19
C VAL A 43 1.60 -17.51 -0.17
N SER A 44 1.36 -16.25 0.19
CA SER A 44 0.14 -15.56 -0.21
C SER A 44 0.23 -15.16 -1.68
N VAL A 45 -0.76 -15.54 -2.48
CA VAL A 45 -0.83 -15.25 -3.92
C VAL A 45 -2.13 -14.51 -4.22
N ALA A 46 -2.02 -13.34 -4.84
CA ALA A 46 -3.14 -12.62 -5.43
C ALA A 46 -3.42 -13.19 -6.82
N ILE A 47 -4.54 -13.89 -7.00
CA ILE A 47 -4.82 -14.63 -8.24
C ILE A 47 -5.34 -13.70 -9.34
N ASP A 48 -4.85 -13.89 -10.58
CA ASP A 48 -5.36 -13.21 -11.77
C ASP A 48 -6.74 -13.78 -12.17
N TRP A 49 -7.81 -13.30 -11.55
CA TRP A 49 -9.16 -13.84 -11.76
C TRP A 49 -9.86 -13.46 -13.07
N LEU A 50 -9.43 -12.38 -13.73
CA LEU A 50 -10.00 -12.00 -15.03
C LEU A 50 -9.80 -13.07 -16.12
N ALA A 51 -8.87 -14.02 -15.92
CA ALA A 51 -8.69 -15.15 -16.81
C ALA A 51 -9.77 -16.26 -16.68
N PHE A 52 -10.73 -16.13 -15.76
CA PHE A 52 -11.69 -17.19 -15.40
C PHE A 52 -13.17 -16.73 -15.38
N ASP A 53 -13.54 -15.75 -16.20
CA ASP A 53 -14.92 -15.28 -16.38
C ASP A 53 -15.62 -14.83 -15.08
N TYR A 54 -14.88 -14.29 -14.11
CA TYR A 54 -15.47 -13.64 -12.94
C TYR A 54 -16.09 -12.30 -13.33
N THR A 55 -17.42 -12.24 -13.35
CA THR A 55 -18.22 -11.09 -13.77
C THR A 55 -19.11 -10.60 -12.61
N PRO A 56 -19.67 -9.39 -12.71
CA PRO A 56 -20.72 -8.98 -11.79
C PRO A 56 -21.88 -9.98 -11.69
N GLU A 57 -22.17 -10.74 -12.76
CA GLU A 57 -23.25 -11.73 -12.78
C GLU A 57 -22.97 -12.97 -11.91
N ASN A 58 -21.70 -13.30 -11.62
CA ASN A 58 -21.34 -14.38 -10.70
C ASN A 58 -20.92 -13.89 -9.30
N GLY A 59 -21.29 -12.64 -8.97
CA GLY A 59 -21.22 -12.09 -7.61
C GLY A 59 -19.99 -11.24 -7.31
N TYR A 60 -19.19 -10.90 -8.33
CA TYR A 60 -17.96 -10.12 -8.16
C TYR A 60 -18.10 -8.76 -8.86
N ALA A 61 -18.40 -7.74 -8.06
CA ALA A 61 -18.58 -6.37 -8.55
C ALA A 61 -17.30 -5.82 -9.22
N GLU A 62 -17.48 -4.92 -10.17
CA GLU A 62 -16.39 -4.18 -10.80
C GLU A 62 -15.56 -3.46 -9.71
N GLY A 63 -14.23 -3.62 -9.76
CA GLY A 63 -13.31 -3.10 -8.73
C GLY A 63 -13.10 -4.01 -7.51
N SER A 64 -13.64 -5.24 -7.52
CA SER A 64 -13.31 -6.24 -6.49
C SER A 64 -11.80 -6.51 -6.47
N LEU A 65 -11.23 -6.58 -5.27
CA LEU A 65 -9.84 -6.98 -5.11
C LEU A 65 -9.68 -8.46 -5.53
N PRO A 66 -8.56 -8.82 -6.18
CA PRO A 66 -8.25 -10.22 -6.42
C PRO A 66 -8.21 -10.96 -5.08
N PRO A 67 -8.63 -12.23 -5.03
CA PRO A 67 -8.53 -13.00 -3.81
C PRO A 67 -7.05 -13.12 -3.45
N VAL A 68 -6.78 -13.23 -2.16
CA VAL A 68 -5.46 -13.62 -1.70
C VAL A 68 -5.59 -14.97 -1.06
N VAL A 69 -4.88 -15.95 -1.60
CA VAL A 69 -4.90 -17.34 -1.12
C VAL A 69 -3.51 -17.74 -0.63
N ASN A 70 -3.46 -18.54 0.44
CA ASN A 70 -2.21 -19.11 0.92
C ASN A 70 -1.98 -20.46 0.23
N VAL A 71 -0.93 -20.54 -0.58
CA VAL A 71 -0.58 -21.73 -1.36
C VAL A 71 0.70 -22.35 -0.81
N PRO A 72 0.78 -23.68 -0.60
CA PRO A 72 2.04 -24.33 -0.26
C PRO A 72 3.13 -23.97 -1.26
N SER A 73 4.30 -23.57 -0.78
CA SER A 73 5.38 -23.09 -1.65
C SER A 73 5.81 -24.15 -2.68
N GLU A 74 5.72 -25.44 -2.34
CA GLU A 74 6.00 -26.56 -3.24
C GLU A 74 5.02 -26.70 -4.41
N HIS A 75 3.86 -26.05 -4.33
CA HIS A 75 2.87 -26.04 -5.41
C HIS A 75 3.06 -24.86 -6.35
N LEU A 76 3.97 -23.94 -6.07
CA LEU A 76 4.18 -22.77 -6.92
C LEU A 76 5.31 -23.01 -7.92
N VAL A 77 5.08 -22.55 -9.14
CA VAL A 77 6.10 -22.48 -10.20
C VAL A 77 6.32 -21.00 -10.50
N LEU A 78 7.58 -20.56 -10.47
CA LEU A 78 7.93 -19.20 -10.84
C LEU A 78 7.80 -19.04 -12.36
N ILE A 79 6.97 -18.09 -12.81
CA ILE A 79 6.79 -17.76 -14.22
C ILE A 79 7.70 -16.59 -14.60
N GLU A 80 7.72 -15.55 -13.76
CA GLU A 80 8.47 -14.33 -13.98
C GLU A 80 8.98 -13.82 -12.63
N GLU A 81 10.29 -13.66 -12.51
CA GLU A 81 10.88 -12.98 -11.37
C GLU A 81 10.54 -11.49 -11.43
N ASN A 82 10.16 -10.90 -10.31
CA ASN A 82 10.14 -9.46 -10.23
C ASN A 82 11.60 -8.95 -10.27
N PRO A 83 12.03 -8.25 -11.35
CA PRO A 83 13.41 -7.80 -11.48
C PRO A 83 13.79 -6.75 -10.44
N THR A 84 12.77 -6.10 -9.85
CA THR A 84 12.93 -5.31 -8.65
C THR A 84 12.79 -6.24 -7.44
N GLY A 85 13.91 -6.67 -6.85
CA GLY A 85 13.88 -7.35 -5.55
C GLY A 85 12.99 -6.58 -4.55
N PRO A 86 12.50 -7.24 -3.48
CA PRO A 86 11.18 -6.98 -2.85
C PRO A 86 10.55 -5.66 -3.33
N GLY A 87 9.84 -5.77 -4.47
CA GLY A 87 9.40 -4.61 -5.25
C GLY A 87 8.77 -3.55 -4.37
N ILE A 88 9.22 -2.30 -4.56
CA ILE A 88 8.68 -1.06 -4.01
C ILE A 88 7.78 -1.31 -2.79
N GLN A 89 8.40 -1.60 -1.64
CA GLN A 89 7.72 -1.31 -0.38
C GLN A 89 7.52 0.21 -0.36
N VAL A 90 6.42 0.69 -0.92
CA VAL A 90 5.90 2.01 -0.57
C VAL A 90 5.48 1.87 0.89
N SER A 91 6.45 2.00 1.80
CA SER A 91 6.17 2.14 3.22
C SER A 91 5.53 3.51 3.38
N ARG A 92 4.23 3.61 3.09
CA ARG A 92 3.47 4.85 3.24
C ARG A 92 3.33 5.12 4.73
N VAL A 93 3.99 6.15 5.22
CA VAL A 93 3.63 6.71 6.51
C VAL A 93 2.49 7.68 6.26
N PHE A 94 1.29 7.30 6.69
CA PHE A 94 0.15 8.20 6.74
C PHE A 94 0.10 8.87 8.11
N THR A 95 0.15 10.19 8.12
CA THR A 95 -0.01 10.98 9.34
C THR A 95 -0.86 12.21 9.02
N THR A 96 -1.48 12.79 10.03
CA THR A 96 -2.32 13.99 9.91
C THR A 96 -1.91 14.98 10.97
N TYR A 97 -2.05 16.27 10.67
CA TYR A 97 -1.90 17.31 11.70
C TYR A 97 -2.93 17.10 12.82
N ALA A 98 -2.50 17.37 14.06
CA ALA A 98 -3.38 17.33 15.21
C ALA A 98 -4.53 18.33 15.03
N ALA A 99 -5.77 17.85 15.13
CA ALA A 99 -6.97 18.69 15.09
C ALA A 99 -7.62 18.78 16.47
N PRO A 100 -8.25 19.91 16.84
CA PRO A 100 -8.91 20.07 18.14
C PRO A 100 -9.96 18.99 18.43
N THR A 101 -10.61 18.48 17.37
CA THR A 101 -11.65 17.44 17.43
C THR A 101 -11.12 16.03 17.67
N MET A 102 -9.80 15.80 17.63
CA MET A 102 -9.20 14.49 17.90
C MET A 102 -9.18 14.16 19.40
N SER A 103 -8.91 12.90 19.76
CA SER A 103 -8.70 12.51 21.16
C SER A 103 -7.47 13.23 21.76
N GLN A 104 -7.41 13.34 23.10
CA GLN A 104 -6.27 13.97 23.78
C GLN A 104 -4.93 13.33 23.38
N LEU A 105 -4.87 11.99 23.37
CA LEU A 105 -3.68 11.26 22.94
C LEU A 105 -3.25 11.62 21.51
N ASN A 106 -4.20 11.69 20.56
CA ASN A 106 -3.90 12.05 19.18
C ASN A 106 -3.49 13.52 19.02
N ARG A 107 -3.99 14.40 19.90
CA ARG A 107 -3.50 15.78 19.97
C ARG A 107 -2.08 15.86 20.50
N ASP A 108 -1.75 15.11 21.55
CA ASP A 108 -0.43 15.15 22.19
C ASP A 108 0.67 14.49 21.35
N THR A 109 0.30 13.52 20.52
CA THR A 109 1.24 12.76 19.68
C THR A 109 1.24 13.20 18.21
N GLY A 110 0.30 14.05 17.83
CA GLY A 110 0.14 14.52 16.47
C GLY A 110 1.20 15.53 16.04
N ILE A 111 1.18 15.87 14.75
CA ILE A 111 2.06 16.88 14.18
C ILE A 111 1.37 18.24 14.33
N HIS A 112 2.11 19.25 14.81
CA HIS A 112 1.58 20.58 15.06
C HIS A 112 2.14 21.64 14.11
N THR A 113 3.37 21.47 13.62
CA THR A 113 4.04 22.45 12.75
C THR A 113 4.71 21.77 11.56
N LEU A 114 5.01 22.56 10.52
CA LEU A 114 5.74 22.09 9.35
C LEU A 114 7.19 21.75 9.70
N GLU A 115 7.82 22.55 10.57
CA GLU A 115 9.16 22.30 11.11
C GLU A 115 9.24 20.94 11.83
N GLN A 116 8.29 20.67 12.73
CA GLN A 116 8.21 19.39 13.44
C GLN A 116 8.02 18.21 12.47
N LEU A 117 7.27 18.39 11.38
CA LEU A 117 7.14 17.38 10.33
C LEU A 117 8.50 17.12 9.67
N GLY A 118 9.24 18.17 9.30
CA GLY A 118 10.57 18.05 8.71
C GLY A 118 11.55 17.29 9.60
N GLU A 119 11.59 17.60 10.91
CA GLU A 119 12.42 16.87 11.87
C GLU A 119 12.04 15.38 11.94
N LYS A 120 10.74 15.06 11.96
CA LYS A 120 10.27 13.67 11.97
C LYS A 120 10.64 12.93 10.69
N ILE A 121 10.57 13.59 9.53
CA ILE A 121 10.95 13.01 8.24
C ILE A 121 12.46 12.74 8.22
N ALA A 122 13.29 13.71 8.64
CA ALA A 122 14.74 13.53 8.71
C ALA A 122 15.13 12.38 9.65
N ASN A 123 14.53 12.32 10.84
CA ASN A 123 14.76 11.23 11.79
C ASN A 123 14.35 9.86 11.22
N LEU A 124 13.25 9.80 10.47
CA LEU A 124 12.78 8.58 9.83
C LEU A 124 13.73 8.14 8.70
N GLN A 125 14.25 9.08 7.92
CA GLN A 125 15.25 8.79 6.88
C GLN A 125 16.55 8.25 7.50
N ALA A 126 17.05 8.90 8.56
CA ALA A 126 18.23 8.42 9.30
C ALA A 126 18.03 7.01 9.87
N LEU A 127 16.87 6.74 10.48
CA LEU A 127 16.54 5.41 10.99
C LEU A 127 16.48 4.36 9.87
N ARG A 128 15.97 4.72 8.70
CA ARG A 128 15.96 3.81 7.53
C ARG A 128 17.38 3.49 7.08
N GLU A 129 18.26 4.48 7.05
CA GLU A 129 19.68 4.30 6.72
C GLU A 129 20.36 3.36 7.72
N ASP A 130 20.21 3.61 9.03
CA ASP A 130 20.75 2.78 10.11
C ASP A 130 20.29 1.31 10.03
N LEU A 131 19.04 1.09 9.58
CA LEU A 131 18.45 -0.24 9.39
C LEU A 131 18.75 -0.86 8.02
N GLY A 132 19.56 -0.22 7.17
CA GLY A 132 19.91 -0.71 5.84
C GLY A 132 18.72 -0.78 4.86
N LYS A 133 17.71 0.08 5.05
CA LYS A 133 16.49 0.13 4.20
C LYS A 133 16.69 1.04 3.01
N THR A 134 17.16 0.49 1.90
CA THR A 134 17.59 1.25 0.70
C THR A 134 16.57 1.31 -0.44
N GLY A 135 15.35 0.81 -0.24
CA GLY A 135 14.27 0.85 -1.25
C GLY A 135 13.57 2.21 -1.33
N PRO A 136 12.81 2.47 -2.43
CA PRO A 136 11.97 3.66 -2.58
C PRO A 136 11.07 3.88 -1.35
N PHE A 137 10.89 5.13 -0.96
CA PHE A 137 10.15 5.49 0.25
C PHE A 137 9.37 6.78 0.02
N ASP A 138 8.05 6.67 0.09
CA ASP A 138 7.15 7.79 -0.09
C ASP A 138 6.56 8.24 1.24
N ILE A 139 6.44 9.55 1.40
CA ILE A 139 5.84 10.19 2.57
C ILE A 139 4.57 10.90 2.13
N ALA A 140 3.45 10.52 2.74
CA ALA A 140 2.13 11.01 2.37
C ALA A 140 1.45 11.75 3.54
N ILE A 141 1.14 13.03 3.36
CA ILE A 141 0.41 13.84 4.36
C ILE A 141 -0.50 14.85 3.68
N GLY A 142 -1.67 15.12 4.27
CA GLY A 142 -2.57 16.17 3.81
C GLY A 142 -2.15 17.57 4.29
N PRO A 143 -2.31 18.63 3.47
CA PRO A 143 -2.08 20.00 3.90
C PRO A 143 -3.07 20.40 5.02
N LYS A 144 -2.67 21.34 5.88
CA LYS A 144 -3.58 21.88 6.91
C LYS A 144 -4.73 22.66 6.30
N ALA A 145 -4.45 23.37 5.21
CA ALA A 145 -5.46 24.12 4.48
C ALA A 145 -6.41 23.15 3.78
N ARG A 146 -7.71 23.32 4.03
CA ARG A 146 -8.75 22.68 3.22
C ARG A 146 -8.87 23.42 1.90
N LEU A 147 -9.09 22.67 0.83
CA LEU A 147 -9.37 23.23 -0.48
C LEU A 147 -10.74 23.92 -0.45
N GLN A 148 -10.76 25.24 -0.61
CA GLN A 148 -11.99 26.04 -0.63
C GLN A 148 -12.39 26.37 -2.07
N TYR A 149 -13.41 25.66 -2.56
CA TYR A 149 -13.95 25.87 -3.90
C TYR A 149 -14.78 27.15 -3.93
N GLY A 150 -14.65 27.96 -4.99
CA GLY A 150 -15.43 29.18 -5.18
C GLY A 150 -14.99 30.39 -4.34
N ALA A 151 -13.93 30.27 -3.53
CA ALA A 151 -13.33 31.38 -2.81
C ALA A 151 -12.09 31.90 -3.56
N ALA A 152 -12.04 33.21 -3.82
CA ALA A 152 -10.85 33.86 -4.38
C ALA A 152 -9.64 33.66 -3.43
N GLY A 153 -8.50 33.22 -3.97
CA GLY A 153 -7.30 32.91 -3.18
C GLY A 153 -7.32 31.56 -2.43
N GLY A 154 -8.42 30.81 -2.47
CA GLY A 154 -8.51 29.49 -1.84
C GLY A 154 -7.55 28.47 -2.46
N ALA A 155 -7.36 28.52 -3.77
CA ALA A 155 -6.40 27.69 -4.49
C ALA A 155 -4.95 28.09 -4.17
N ASP A 156 -4.65 29.40 -4.11
CA ASP A 156 -3.29 29.89 -3.85
C ASP A 156 -2.81 29.48 -2.46
N ARG A 157 -3.65 29.68 -1.43
CA ARG A 157 -3.35 29.24 -0.06
C ARG A 157 -3.15 27.73 0.04
N PHE A 158 -3.95 26.95 -0.68
CA PHE A 158 -3.79 25.50 -0.70
C PHE A 158 -2.47 25.08 -1.35
N LEU A 159 -2.10 25.72 -2.48
CA LEU A 159 -0.85 25.47 -3.18
C LEU A 159 0.38 25.87 -2.35
N GLU A 160 0.32 26.97 -1.60
CA GLU A 160 1.39 27.38 -0.68
C GLU A 160 1.64 26.31 0.39
N GLU A 161 0.59 25.74 0.98
CA GLU A 161 0.72 24.67 1.97
C GLU A 161 1.26 23.39 1.36
N VAL A 162 0.82 23.01 0.15
CA VAL A 162 1.37 21.86 -0.59
C VAL A 162 2.86 22.05 -0.90
N ARG A 163 3.29 23.26 -1.27
CA ARG A 163 4.72 23.57 -1.48
C ARG A 163 5.51 23.43 -0.19
N GLY A 164 4.99 23.95 0.93
CA GLY A 164 5.63 23.78 2.24
C GLY A 164 5.82 22.30 2.63
N LEU A 165 4.83 21.45 2.33
CA LEU A 165 4.97 20.00 2.53
C LEU A 165 6.08 19.40 1.65
N ALA A 166 6.16 19.80 0.38
CA ALA A 166 7.21 19.33 -0.52
C ALA A 166 8.61 19.73 -0.03
N ASP A 167 8.76 20.96 0.49
CA ASP A 167 10.04 21.47 1.01
C ASP A 167 10.59 20.63 2.18
N VAL A 168 9.72 19.96 2.95
CA VAL A 168 10.13 19.10 4.07
C VAL A 168 10.22 17.61 3.72
N GLY A 169 10.13 17.27 2.43
CA GLY A 169 10.36 15.90 1.95
C GLY A 169 9.10 15.03 1.84
N VAL A 170 7.91 15.64 1.84
CA VAL A 170 6.66 14.94 1.48
C VAL A 170 6.64 14.68 -0.02
N THR A 171 6.35 13.43 -0.41
CA THR A 171 6.32 13.03 -1.84
C THR A 171 4.89 12.93 -2.38
N TRP A 172 3.89 12.73 -1.52
CA TRP A 172 2.47 12.69 -1.88
C TRP A 172 1.62 13.53 -0.94
N ALA A 173 0.66 14.28 -1.49
CA ALA A 173 -0.32 15.02 -0.70
C ALA A 173 -1.72 14.40 -0.87
N MET A 174 -2.41 14.13 0.24
CA MET A 174 -3.81 13.75 0.19
C MET A 174 -4.67 14.97 -0.13
N VAL A 175 -5.49 14.87 -1.18
CA VAL A 175 -6.44 15.90 -1.57
C VAL A 175 -7.84 15.34 -1.40
N GLU A 176 -8.61 15.91 -0.47
CA GLU A 176 -10.02 15.57 -0.28
C GLU A 176 -10.88 16.65 -0.95
N PRO A 177 -11.44 16.40 -2.15
CA PRO A 177 -12.46 17.28 -2.70
C PRO A 177 -13.71 17.23 -1.79
N PRO A 178 -14.41 18.36 -1.60
CA PRO A 178 -15.70 18.35 -0.91
C PRO A 178 -16.65 17.42 -1.66
N HIS A 179 -17.31 16.56 -0.90
CA HIS A 179 -18.39 15.74 -1.43
C HIS A 179 -19.54 16.68 -1.87
N PRO A 180 -20.16 16.47 -3.05
CA PRO A 180 -21.37 17.21 -3.45
C PRO A 180 -22.53 17.01 -2.48
#